data_AF-A0A176W1P7-F1
#
_entry.id   AF-A0A176W1P7-F1
#
_cell.length_a   1.000
_cell.length_b   1.000
_cell.length_c   1.000
_cell.angle_alpha   90.00
_cell.angle_beta   90.00
_cell.angle_gamma   90.00
#
_symmetry.space_group_name_H-M   'P 1'
#
loop_
_entity.id
_entity.type
_entity.pdbx_description
1 polymer ?
#
loop_
_entity_poly.entity_id
_entity_poly.type
_entity_poly.pdbx_seq_one_letter_code
_entity_poly.pdbx_strand_id
1 'polypeptide(L)'
;MLGSIGGLIISWKLSVVMIAVQPLVIACYYSKKPCKESKKRAYITGSGLGAALFATYCTWVVDFWWGGQLVKREDLSFGDLFGCFFILVASGRMIAEAGSMTLDLTKGANSIVIVSNILDRRTKIDPYDGAGVKLNKIDGNVELKGVDSSVRFGLPLL
;
A
#
# COMPACT_ATOMS: atom_id res chain seq x y z
N MET A 1 17.58 33.40 44.33
CA MET A 1 17.85 33.56 42.89
C MET A 1 18.86 32.55 42.32
N LEU A 2 19.86 32.05 43.07
CA LEU A 2 20.83 31.06 42.53
C LEU A 2 20.26 29.66 42.25
N GLY A 3 19.27 29.17 43.01
CA GLY A 3 18.70 27.82 42.82
C GLY A 3 17.98 27.62 41.48
N SER A 4 17.38 28.67 40.92
CA SER A 4 16.67 28.62 39.63
C SER A 4 17.62 28.46 38.43
N ILE A 5 18.83 29.00 38.53
CA ILE A 5 19.84 28.95 37.46
C ILE A 5 20.43 27.53 37.36
N GLY A 6 20.69 26.88 38.51
CA GLY A 6 21.17 25.49 38.55
C GLY A 6 20.18 24.51 37.92
N GLY A 7 18.88 24.67 38.18
CA GLY A 7 17.83 23.85 37.58
C GLY A 7 17.73 23.97 36.06
N LEU A 8 17.89 25.19 35.51
CA LEU A 8 17.89 25.42 34.07
C LEU A 8 19.08 24.75 33.36
N ILE A 9 20.27 24.78 33.98
CA ILE A 9 21.47 24.14 33.43
C ILE A 9 21.30 22.62 33.36
N ILE A 10 20.71 22.02 34.40
CA ILE A 10 20.46 20.57 34.45
C ILE A 10 19.39 20.16 33.42
N SER A 11 18.32 20.95 33.29
CA SER A 11 17.24 20.71 32.33
C SER A 11 17.72 20.83 30.87
N TRP A 12 18.61 21.78 30.58
CA TRP A 12 19.20 21.93 29.25
C TRP A 12 20.10 20.75 28.89
N LYS A 13 20.93 20.27 29.83
CA LYS A 13 21.77 19.08 29.61
C LYS A 13 20.94 17.82 29.34
N LEU A 14 19.84 17.62 30.07
CA LEU A 14 18.94 16.48 29.83
C LEU A 14 18.21 16.57 28.49
N SER A 15 17.79 17.77 28.08
CA SER A 15 17.10 17.97 26.79
C SER A 15 18.01 17.67 25.60
N VAL A 16 19.28 18.07 25.67
CA VAL A 16 20.29 17.75 24.63
C VAL A 16 20.49 16.23 24.51
N VAL A 17 20.51 15.51 25.64
CA VAL A 17 20.61 14.04 25.65
C VAL A 17 19.36 13.40 25.01
N MET A 18 18.16 13.90 25.31
CA MET A 18 16.91 13.38 24.73
C MET A 18 16.85 13.58 23.21
N ILE A 19 17.27 14.74 22.70
CA ILE A 19 17.32 15.03 21.27
C ILE A 19 18.33 14.12 20.55
N ALA A 20 19.47 13.81 21.19
CA ALA A 20 20.46 12.89 20.65
C ALA A 20 19.99 11.41 20.63
N VAL A 21 19.10 11.03 21.54
CA VAL A 21 18.57 9.66 21.67
C VAL A 21 17.50 9.34 20.61
N GLN A 22 16.70 10.31 20.18
CA GLN A 22 15.63 10.11 19.20
C GLN A 22 16.10 9.49 17.86
N PRO A 23 17.14 10.02 17.17
CA PRO A 23 17.62 9.42 15.93
C PRO A 23 18.22 8.02 16.14
N LEU A 24 18.82 7.75 17.31
CA LEU A 24 19.40 6.45 17.66
C LEU A 24 18.32 5.38 17.86
N VAL A 25 17.20 5.72 18.51
CA VAL A 25 16.06 4.81 18.71
C VAL A 25 15.37 4.52 17.39
N ILE A 26 15.15 5.53 16.55
CA ILE A 26 14.55 5.35 15.22
C ILE A 26 15.43 4.44 14.35
N ALA A 27 16.75 4.69 14.32
CA ALA A 27 17.69 3.87 13.57
C ALA A 27 17.76 2.43 14.09
N CYS A 28 17.76 2.22 15.42
CA CYS A 28 17.79 0.89 16.02
C CYS A 28 16.48 0.11 15.79
N TYR A 29 15.33 0.81 15.84
CA TYR A 29 14.02 0.25 15.54
C TYR A 29 13.89 -0.15 14.07
N TYR A 30 14.37 0.70 13.15
CA TYR A 30 14.43 0.39 11.71
C TYR A 30 15.40 -0.73 11.37
N SER A 31 16.54 -0.82 12.07
CA SER A 31 17.57 -1.82 11.79
C SER A 31 17.19 -3.23 12.27
N LYS A 32 16.43 -3.34 13.37
CA LYS A 32 16.11 -4.64 13.99
C LYS A 32 14.89 -5.36 13.39
N LYS A 33 13.90 -4.65 12.85
CA LYS A 33 12.59 -5.24 12.51
C LYS A 33 12.45 -5.86 11.10
N PRO A 34 13.05 -5.33 10.01
CA PRO A 34 12.86 -5.91 8.68
C PRO A 34 14.07 -6.68 8.15
N CYS A 35 15.28 -6.54 8.72
CA CYS A 35 16.51 -6.98 8.03
C CYS A 35 16.61 -8.48 7.72
N LYS A 36 16.04 -9.39 8.53
CA LYS A 36 16.12 -10.84 8.23
C LYS A 36 15.09 -11.25 7.17
N GLU A 37 13.86 -10.79 7.32
CA GLU A 37 12.78 -11.06 6.37
C GLU A 37 13.02 -10.35 5.03
N SER A 38 13.51 -9.12 5.05
CA SER A 38 13.89 -8.39 3.84
C SER A 38 15.03 -9.05 3.08
N LYS A 39 16.00 -9.68 3.75
CA LYS A 39 17.07 -10.43 3.05
C LYS A 39 16.53 -11.66 2.33
N LYS A 40 15.69 -12.46 2.99
CA LYS A 40 15.04 -13.63 2.36
C LYS A 40 14.16 -13.19 1.19
N ARG A 41 13.36 -12.16 1.40
CA ARG A 41 12.46 -11.61 0.37
C ARG A 41 13.24 -11.02 -0.81
N ALA A 42 14.33 -10.30 -0.56
CA ALA A 42 15.20 -9.77 -1.60
C ALA A 42 15.84 -10.89 -2.43
N TYR A 43 16.29 -11.98 -1.80
CA TYR A 43 16.83 -13.12 -2.54
C TYR A 43 15.77 -13.79 -3.42
N ILE A 44 14.57 -14.07 -2.88
CA ILE A 44 13.48 -14.72 -3.62
C ILE A 44 12.99 -13.83 -4.78
N THR A 45 12.77 -12.54 -4.54
CA THR A 45 12.35 -11.60 -5.58
C THR A 45 13.45 -11.38 -6.61
N GLY A 46 14.71 -11.29 -6.18
CA GLY A 46 15.86 -11.12 -7.07
C GLY A 46 16.09 -12.33 -7.96
N SER A 47 16.02 -13.56 -7.41
CA SER A 47 16.13 -14.79 -8.19
C SER A 47 14.97 -14.95 -9.18
N GLY A 48 13.74 -14.60 -8.76
CA GLY A 48 12.58 -14.64 -9.63
C GLY A 48 12.68 -13.66 -10.80
N LEU A 49 13.10 -12.41 -10.53
CA LEU A 49 13.30 -11.41 -11.57
C LEU A 49 14.43 -11.80 -12.53
N GLY A 50 15.57 -12.26 -11.99
CA GLY A 50 16.70 -12.70 -12.81
C GLY A 50 16.33 -13.87 -13.73
N ALA A 51 15.62 -14.87 -13.20
CA ALA A 51 15.14 -16.01 -13.99
C ALA A 51 14.15 -15.60 -15.09
N ALA A 52 13.23 -14.67 -14.79
CA ALA A 52 12.28 -14.15 -15.77
C ALA A 52 12.97 -13.36 -16.90
N LEU A 53 13.96 -12.54 -16.56
CA LEU A 53 14.75 -11.80 -17.55
C LEU A 53 15.58 -12.75 -18.41
N PHE A 54 16.24 -13.75 -17.81
CA PHE A 54 16.97 -14.76 -18.54
C PHE A 54 16.08 -15.51 -19.53
N ALA A 55 14.91 -15.97 -19.09
CA ALA A 55 13.93 -16.62 -19.96
C ALA A 55 13.50 -15.73 -21.13
N THR A 56 13.30 -14.43 -20.89
CA THR A 56 12.97 -13.46 -21.94
C THR A 56 14.06 -13.38 -23.00
N TYR A 57 15.33 -13.29 -22.60
CA TYR A 57 16.46 -13.28 -23.54
C TYR A 57 16.58 -14.60 -24.30
N CYS A 58 16.37 -15.74 -23.63
CA CYS A 58 16.36 -17.05 -24.30
C CYS A 58 15.27 -17.12 -25.38
N THR A 59 14.07 -16.61 -25.09
CA THR A 59 12.98 -16.53 -26.08
C THR A 59 13.41 -15.75 -27.30
N TRP A 60 14.01 -14.56 -27.12
CA TRP A 60 14.49 -13.74 -28.25
C TRP A 60 15.54 -14.47 -29.09
N VAL A 61 16.48 -15.17 -28.45
CA VAL A 61 17.49 -15.97 -29.16
C VAL A 61 16.84 -17.08 -29.97
N VAL A 62 15.85 -17.79 -29.42
CA VAL A 62 15.13 -18.85 -30.11
C VAL A 62 14.28 -18.30 -31.26
N ASP A 63 13.60 -17.18 -31.06
CA ASP A 63 12.81 -16.50 -32.10
C ASP A 63 13.68 -16.13 -33.30
N PHE A 64 14.84 -15.53 -33.06
CA PHE A 64 15.77 -15.16 -34.13
C PHE A 64 16.45 -16.37 -34.77
N TRP A 65 16.80 -17.40 -34.00
CA TRP A 65 17.36 -18.64 -34.54
C TRP A 65 16.38 -19.33 -35.46
N TRP A 66 15.14 -19.53 -35.00
CA TRP A 66 14.09 -20.16 -35.77
C TRP A 66 13.68 -19.30 -36.98
N GLY A 67 13.49 -17.99 -36.78
CA GLY A 67 13.21 -17.04 -37.84
C GLY A 67 14.26 -17.04 -38.94
N GLY A 68 15.55 -17.09 -38.57
CA GLY A 68 16.65 -17.19 -39.54
C GLY A 68 16.63 -18.51 -40.33
N GLN A 69 16.19 -19.61 -39.72
CA GLN A 69 16.03 -20.89 -40.43
C GLN A 69 14.84 -20.89 -41.40
N LEU A 70 13.76 -20.14 -41.12
CA LEU A 70 12.64 -19.95 -42.05
C LEU A 70 13.06 -19.15 -43.28
N VAL A 71 13.85 -18.08 -43.08
CA VAL A 71 14.31 -17.26 -44.22
C VAL A 71 15.25 -18.06 -45.13
N LYS A 72 16.10 -18.93 -44.56
CA LYS A 72 16.97 -19.82 -45.35
C LYS A 72 16.21 -20.83 -46.23
N ARG A 73 14.98 -21.17 -45.88
CA ARG A 73 14.12 -22.09 -46.65
C ARG A 73 13.32 -21.37 -47.75
N GLU A 74 13.51 -20.07 -47.92
CA GLU A 74 12.75 -19.19 -48.82
C GLU A 74 11.24 -19.12 -48.53
N ASP A 75 10.80 -19.60 -47.36
CA ASP A 75 9.39 -19.58 -46.95
C ASP A 75 8.90 -18.17 -46.56
N LEU A 76 9.81 -17.30 -46.07
CA LEU A 76 9.50 -15.94 -45.64
C LEU A 76 10.64 -14.97 -46.02
N SER A 77 10.28 -13.77 -46.46
CA SER A 77 11.24 -12.67 -46.62
C SER A 77 11.65 -12.11 -45.26
N PHE A 78 12.87 -11.55 -45.17
CA PHE A 78 13.34 -10.88 -43.95
C PHE A 78 12.38 -9.77 -43.49
N GLY A 79 11.78 -9.02 -44.43
CA GLY A 79 10.84 -7.94 -44.11
C GLY A 79 9.60 -8.42 -43.38
N ASP A 80 9.02 -9.53 -43.83
CA ASP A 80 7.81 -10.12 -43.22
C ASP A 80 8.12 -10.69 -41.84
N LEU A 81 9.31 -11.29 -41.65
CA LEU A 81 9.76 -11.80 -40.35
C LEU A 81 9.86 -10.68 -39.31
N PHE A 82 10.52 -9.57 -39.64
CA PHE A 82 10.61 -8.41 -38.74
C PHE A 82 9.25 -7.75 -38.52
N GLY A 83 8.41 -7.67 -39.55
CA GLY A 83 7.04 -7.16 -39.45
C GLY A 83 6.22 -7.94 -38.40
N CYS A 84 6.18 -9.27 -38.53
CA CYS A 84 5.51 -10.14 -37.56
C CYS A 84 6.09 -10.01 -36.15
N PHE A 85 7.42 -9.93 -36.02
CA PHE A 85 8.09 -9.76 -34.71
C PHE A 85 7.66 -8.46 -34.01
N PHE A 86 7.68 -7.33 -34.72
CA PHE A 86 7.29 -6.05 -34.14
C PHE A 86 5.81 -6.02 -33.74
N ILE A 87 4.92 -6.58 -34.56
CA ILE A 87 3.49 -6.69 -34.25
C ILE A 87 3.27 -7.56 -33.00
N LEU A 88 3.97 -8.69 -32.89
CA LEU A 88 3.85 -9.60 -31.76
C LEU A 88 4.34 -8.96 -30.47
N VAL A 89 5.49 -8.28 -30.49
CA VAL A 89 6.01 -7.56 -29.32
C VAL A 89 5.12 -6.38 -28.93
N ALA A 90 4.65 -5.60 -29.90
CA ALA A 90 3.77 -4.46 -29.65
C ALA A 90 2.44 -4.91 -29.01
N SER A 91 1.78 -5.91 -29.59
CA SER A 91 0.53 -6.45 -29.04
C SER A 91 0.73 -7.08 -27.66
N GLY A 92 1.82 -7.82 -27.44
CA GLY A 92 2.17 -8.38 -26.13
C GLY A 92 2.33 -7.30 -25.06
N ARG A 93 2.98 -6.17 -25.38
CA ARG A 93 3.09 -5.02 -24.45
C ARG A 93 1.75 -4.39 -24.14
N MET A 94 0.91 -4.17 -25.15
CA MET A 94 -0.43 -3.61 -24.96
C MET A 94 -1.29 -4.50 -24.05
N ILE A 95 -1.20 -5.82 -24.20
CA ILE A 95 -1.91 -6.79 -23.33
C ILE A 95 -1.39 -6.70 -21.89
N ALA A 96 -0.07 -6.64 -21.70
CA ALA A 96 0.52 -6.52 -20.36
C ALA A 96 0.12 -5.21 -19.65
N GLU A 97 0.06 -4.12 -20.40
CA GLU A 97 -0.39 -2.81 -19.91
C GLU A 97 -1.89 -2.83 -19.57
N ALA A 98 -2.73 -3.35 -20.45
CA ALA A 98 -4.16 -3.51 -20.21
C ALA A 98 -4.45 -4.38 -18.96
N GLY A 99 -3.67 -5.45 -18.75
CA GLY A 99 -3.75 -6.28 -17.55
C GLY A 99 -3.41 -5.52 -16.27
N SER A 100 -2.38 -4.68 -16.32
CA SER A 100 -1.97 -3.82 -15.20
C SER A 100 -3.05 -2.77 -14.87
N MET A 101 -3.60 -2.11 -15.90
CA MET A 101 -4.70 -1.16 -15.75
C MET A 101 -5.95 -1.80 -15.15
N THR A 102 -6.29 -3.02 -15.58
CA THR A 102 -7.43 -3.78 -15.06
C THR A 102 -7.25 -4.09 -13.58
N LEU A 103 -6.04 -4.46 -13.15
CA LEU A 103 -5.73 -4.71 -11.75
C LEU A 103 -5.90 -3.43 -10.91
N ASP A 104 -5.45 -2.28 -11.42
CA ASP A 104 -5.58 -1.01 -10.71
C ASP A 104 -7.02 -0.51 -10.65
N LEU A 105 -7.80 -0.69 -11.72
CA LEU A 105 -9.23 -0.44 -11.70
C LEU A 105 -9.93 -1.31 -10.65
N THR A 106 -9.56 -2.58 -10.56
CA THR A 106 -10.10 -3.51 -9.55
C THR A 106 -9.83 -3.03 -8.12
N LYS A 107 -8.61 -2.55 -7.84
CA LYS A 107 -8.26 -1.97 -6.53
C LYS A 107 -9.06 -0.69 -6.26
N GLY A 108 -9.23 0.16 -7.27
CA GLY A 108 -10.03 1.38 -7.18
C GLY A 108 -11.50 1.10 -6.90
N ALA A 109 -12.08 0.15 -7.62
CA ALA A 109 -13.47 -0.30 -7.42
C ALA A 109 -13.68 -0.82 -6.00
N ASN A 110 -12.77 -1.64 -5.48
CA ASN A 110 -12.85 -2.13 -4.10
C ASN A 110 -12.81 -0.99 -3.07
N SER A 111 -12.04 0.07 -3.34
CA SER A 111 -11.98 1.26 -2.47
C SER A 111 -13.31 2.03 -2.45
N ILE A 112 -14.00 2.13 -3.60
CA ILE A 112 -15.33 2.76 -3.70
C ILE A 112 -16.35 1.98 -2.89
N VAL A 113 -16.34 0.64 -2.96
CA VAL A 113 -17.23 -0.22 -2.17
C VAL A 113 -17.04 0.03 -0.67
N ILE A 114 -15.80 0.14 -0.20
CA ILE A 114 -15.50 0.42 1.21
C ILE A 114 -16.08 1.78 1.63
N VAL A 115 -15.87 2.84 0.85
CA VAL A 115 -16.40 4.17 1.15
C VAL A 115 -17.93 4.18 1.11
N SER A 116 -18.53 3.50 0.14
CA SER A 116 -19.98 3.35 0.04
C SER A 116 -20.57 2.64 1.26
N ASN A 117 -19.93 1.56 1.73
CA ASN A 117 -20.35 0.84 2.93
C ASN A 117 -20.22 1.69 4.20
N ILE A 118 -19.22 2.57 4.27
CA ILE A 118 -19.09 3.53 5.38
C ILE A 118 -20.20 4.57 5.34
N LEU A 119 -20.57 5.05 4.15
CA LEU A 119 -21.61 6.08 3.99
C LEU A 119 -23.01 5.55 4.28
N ASP A 120 -23.33 4.33 3.85
CA ASP A 120 -24.65 3.70 4.07
C ASP A 120 -24.80 3.09 5.47
N ARG A 121 -23.73 3.14 6.29
CA ARG A 121 -23.78 2.67 7.67
C ARG A 121 -24.73 3.55 8.49
N ARG A 122 -25.93 3.03 8.77
CA ARG A 122 -26.87 3.62 9.74
C ARG A 122 -26.28 3.53 11.15
N THR A 123 -26.05 4.68 11.77
CA THR A 123 -25.62 4.76 13.18
C THR A 123 -26.83 4.51 14.09
N LYS A 124 -26.61 3.84 15.23
CA LYS A 124 -27.66 3.61 16.24
C LYS A 124 -28.26 4.90 16.82
N ILE A 125 -27.50 6.00 16.75
CA ILE A 125 -27.94 7.34 17.10
C ILE A 125 -27.78 8.14 15.80
N ASP A 126 -28.90 8.47 15.15
CA ASP A 126 -28.91 9.26 13.92
C ASP A 126 -29.12 10.74 14.28
N PRO A 127 -28.13 11.63 14.09
CA PRO A 127 -28.26 13.05 14.41
C PRO A 127 -29.21 13.80 13.48
N TYR A 128 -29.64 13.20 12.36
CA TYR A 128 -30.58 13.78 11.41
C TYR A 128 -32.00 13.24 11.55
N ASP A 129 -32.23 12.33 12.52
CA ASP A 129 -33.57 11.84 12.82
C ASP A 129 -34.43 12.96 13.44
N GLY A 130 -35.45 13.37 12.69
CA GLY A 130 -36.42 14.39 13.10
C GLY A 130 -37.40 13.92 14.19
N ALA A 131 -37.36 12.64 14.57
CA ALA A 131 -38.21 12.09 15.63
C ALA A 131 -37.82 12.56 17.05
N GLY A 132 -36.71 13.28 17.20
CA GLY A 132 -36.30 13.88 18.47
C GLY A 132 -37.26 14.99 18.95
N VAL A 133 -37.64 14.94 20.22
CA VAL A 133 -38.47 15.99 20.85
C VAL A 133 -37.67 17.28 20.98
N LYS A 134 -38.00 18.31 20.18
CA LYS A 134 -37.46 19.67 20.33
C LYS A 134 -38.21 20.40 21.44
N LEU A 135 -37.56 20.57 22.59
CA LEU A 135 -38.12 21.30 23.74
C LEU A 135 -37.94 22.82 23.56
N ASN A 136 -39.02 23.60 23.69
CA ASN A 136 -39.00 25.07 23.57
C ASN A 136 -38.34 25.80 24.75
N LYS A 137 -38.13 25.12 25.88
CA LYS A 137 -37.47 25.69 27.07
C LYS A 137 -36.70 24.59 27.79
N ILE A 138 -35.41 24.82 28.02
CA ILE A 138 -34.49 23.86 28.64
C ILE A 138 -34.27 24.33 30.08
N ASP A 139 -34.84 23.61 31.04
CA ASP A 139 -34.56 23.76 32.46
C ASP A 139 -33.49 22.69 32.79
N GLY A 140 -32.24 23.11 32.94
CA GLY A 140 -31.05 22.25 32.82
C GLY A 140 -30.81 21.24 33.97
N ASN A 141 -31.82 20.45 34.34
CA ASN A 141 -31.68 19.38 35.31
C ASN A 141 -31.31 18.06 34.63
N VAL A 142 -30.14 17.50 34.94
CA VAL A 142 -29.64 16.24 34.37
C VAL A 142 -29.52 15.20 35.47
N GLU A 143 -30.34 14.14 35.41
CA GLU A 143 -30.27 13.01 36.34
C GLU A 143 -29.76 11.76 35.60
N LEU A 144 -28.73 11.11 36.16
CA LEU A 144 -28.23 9.82 35.69
C LEU A 144 -28.69 8.72 36.66
N LYS A 145 -29.62 7.86 36.22
CA LYS A 145 -30.15 6.76 37.04
C LYS A 145 -29.65 5.41 36.51
N GLY A 146 -28.85 4.70 37.32
CA GLY A 146 -28.50 3.28 37.13
C GLY A 146 -27.83 2.93 35.81
N VAL A 147 -26.79 3.68 35.40
CA VAL A 147 -26.11 3.46 34.11
C VAL A 147 -24.97 2.45 34.28
N ASP A 148 -25.12 1.27 33.70
CA ASP A 148 -24.04 0.30 33.50
C ASP A 148 -23.53 0.45 32.06
N SER A 149 -22.40 1.14 31.89
CA SER A 149 -21.86 1.51 30.58
C SER A 149 -20.72 0.58 30.16
N SER A 150 -21.07 -0.51 29.46
CA SER A 150 -20.08 -1.37 28.80
C SER A 150 -19.73 -0.82 27.41
N VAL A 151 -18.46 -0.43 27.19
CA VAL A 151 -17.96 -0.01 25.88
C VAL A 151 -17.70 -1.24 25.01
N ARG A 152 -18.58 -1.51 24.03
CA ARG A 152 -18.30 -2.50 22.99
C ARG A 152 -17.42 -1.87 21.91
N PHE A 153 -16.14 -2.25 21.89
CA PHE A 153 -15.30 -2.08 20.72
C PHE A 153 -15.82 -3.00 19.61
N GLY A 154 -16.66 -2.44 18.73
CA GLY A 154 -17.03 -3.09 17.49
C GLY A 154 -15.82 -3.15 16.57
N LEU A 155 -14.94 -4.12 16.78
CA LEU A 155 -14.04 -4.55 15.73
C LEU A 155 -14.91 -5.10 14.59
N PRO A 156 -14.79 -4.58 13.36
CA PRO A 156 -15.31 -5.30 12.21
C PRO A 156 -14.51 -6.59 12.11
N LEU A 157 -15.15 -7.71 12.46
CA LEU A 157 -14.70 -9.02 11.99
C LEU A 157 -14.74 -8.97 10.47
N LEU A 158 -13.60 -9.37 9.91
CA LEU A 158 -13.25 -9.47 8.49
C LEU A 158 -14.38 -9.96 7.59
#